data_AF-A0A1M6UYN5-F1
#
_entry.id   AF-A0A1M6UYN5-F1
#
_cell.length_a   1.000
_cell.length_b   1.000
_cell.length_c   1.000
_cell.angle_alpha   90.00
_cell.angle_beta   90.00
_cell.angle_gamma   90.00
#
_symmetry.space_group_name_H-M   'P 1'
#
loop_
_entity.id
_entity.type
_entity.pdbx_description
1 polymer ?
#
loop_
_entity_poly.entity_id
_entity_poly.type
_entity_poly.pdbx_seq_one_letter_code
_entity_poly.pdbx_strand_id
1 'polypeptide(L)'
;MMISEATARRRNLLISIIRGILKENFEVTREYTVAEIETVFHFRKRDIAYNLDYFFKQMDEKFILKTERLDEVQRIIQNHHQALGQLETAKVLFIKSFGRFYDDRENSTSFSFDYERLRKIFSDLHPVIQILHWGMLPILSKWLIINSGKLPENDVIDFYHHYHMLTALLKEIRGQGETMETKGDDTLNKKMTFSVYTRRWGHPDVYRIERTIEGWEVRHNSINGKYAKDGEGALMDNLHHDGIFFPEDGVKYALSNLWDDAEDGNLTPEELQKKLQQIADWISSVEKAVGENQPDWVNYY
;
A
#
# COMPACT_ATOMS: atom_id res chain seq x y z
N MET A 1 8.83 -0.84 20.81
CA MET A 1 9.41 -0.03 19.72
C MET A 1 8.36 0.01 18.61
N MET A 2 7.91 1.19 18.15
CA MET A 2 6.91 1.24 17.08
C MET A 2 7.56 0.83 15.75
N ILE A 3 6.93 -0.10 15.03
CA ILE A 3 7.36 -0.48 13.68
C ILE A 3 6.94 0.64 12.72
N SER A 4 7.89 1.18 11.97
CA SER A 4 7.62 2.21 10.96
C SER A 4 7.11 1.61 9.65
N GLU A 5 6.43 2.42 8.83
CA GLU A 5 6.01 2.03 7.47
C GLU A 5 7.20 1.55 6.62
N ALA A 6 8.33 2.24 6.69
CA ALA A 6 9.55 1.85 5.98
C ALA A 6 10.03 0.45 6.41
N THR A 7 9.93 0.12 7.70
CA THR A 7 10.32 -1.20 8.24
C THR A 7 9.37 -2.29 7.74
N ALA A 8 8.05 -2.04 7.79
CA ALA A 8 7.05 -2.97 7.25
C ALA A 8 7.21 -3.20 5.74
N ARG A 9 7.46 -2.12 4.97
CA ARG A 9 7.72 -2.22 3.52
C ARG A 9 8.98 -3.01 3.22
N ARG A 10 10.08 -2.76 3.93
CA ARG A 10 11.34 -3.52 3.79
C ARG A 10 11.15 -5.01 4.08
N ARG A 11 10.38 -5.38 5.11
CA ARG A 11 10.07 -6.80 5.36
C ARG A 11 9.38 -7.43 4.15
N ASN A 12 8.36 -6.78 3.57
CA ASN A 12 7.70 -7.32 2.39
C ASN A 12 8.61 -7.36 1.15
N LEU A 13 9.47 -6.37 0.95
CA LEU A 13 10.46 -6.36 -0.13
C LEU A 13 11.46 -7.52 0.02
N LEU A 14 11.92 -7.82 1.24
CA LEU A 14 12.77 -8.98 1.53
C LEU A 14 12.09 -10.29 1.13
N ILE A 15 10.83 -10.46 1.53
CA ILE A 15 10.04 -11.64 1.14
C ILE A 15 9.85 -11.71 -0.38
N SER A 16 9.63 -10.57 -1.04
CA SER A 16 9.53 -10.49 -2.51
C SER A 16 10.82 -10.92 -3.21
N ILE A 17 11.98 -10.46 -2.71
CA ILE A 17 13.30 -10.88 -3.19
C ILE A 17 13.44 -12.40 -3.10
N ILE A 18 13.13 -12.97 -1.93
CA ILE A 18 13.24 -14.41 -1.68
C ILE A 18 12.32 -15.20 -2.62
N ARG A 19 11.06 -14.77 -2.76
CA ARG A 19 10.11 -15.39 -3.69
C ARG A 19 10.63 -15.36 -5.13
N GLY A 20 11.20 -14.23 -5.57
CA GLY A 20 11.80 -14.11 -6.90
C GLY A 20 13.01 -15.02 -7.10
N ILE A 21 13.92 -15.07 -6.12
CA ILE A 21 15.09 -15.97 -6.14
C ILE A 21 14.66 -17.43 -6.26
N LEU A 22 13.70 -17.86 -5.45
CA LEU A 22 13.19 -19.24 -5.46
C LEU A 22 12.47 -19.58 -6.77
N LYS A 23 11.64 -18.66 -7.28
CA LYS A 23 10.86 -18.86 -8.51
C LYS A 23 11.76 -19.02 -9.73
N GLU A 24 12.77 -18.17 -9.85
CA GLU A 24 13.69 -18.16 -10.99
C GLU A 24 14.91 -19.08 -10.79
N ASN A 25 15.00 -19.75 -9.63
CA ASN A 25 16.11 -20.61 -9.23
C ASN A 25 17.48 -19.88 -9.31
N PHE A 26 17.52 -18.64 -8.83
CA PHE A 26 18.75 -17.84 -8.82
C PHE A 26 19.67 -18.19 -7.65
N GLU A 27 20.97 -18.05 -7.87
CA GLU A 27 21.94 -18.02 -6.77
C GLU A 27 21.79 -16.72 -5.97
N VAL A 28 21.84 -16.81 -4.65
CA VAL A 28 21.65 -15.64 -3.75
C VAL A 28 22.77 -14.60 -3.92
N THR A 29 23.95 -15.01 -4.38
CA THR A 29 25.12 -14.13 -4.59
C THR A 29 25.18 -13.50 -5.99
N ARG A 30 24.16 -13.77 -6.81
CA ARG A 30 24.06 -13.26 -8.18
C ARG A 30 23.95 -11.73 -8.22
N GLU A 31 24.40 -11.17 -9.33
CA GLU A 31 24.18 -9.77 -9.70
C GLU A 31 22.87 -9.58 -10.48
N TYR A 32 22.15 -8.50 -10.20
CA TYR A 32 20.87 -8.14 -10.80
C TYR A 32 20.94 -6.78 -11.50
N THR A 33 20.21 -6.65 -12.60
CA THR A 33 19.93 -5.34 -13.22
C THR A 33 18.73 -4.67 -12.54
N VAL A 34 18.57 -3.34 -12.71
CA VAL A 34 17.37 -2.64 -12.22
C VAL A 34 16.09 -3.25 -12.80
N ALA A 35 16.10 -3.60 -14.09
CA ALA A 35 14.95 -4.22 -14.76
C ALA A 35 14.56 -5.56 -14.12
N GLU A 36 15.53 -6.37 -13.70
CA GLU A 36 15.25 -7.61 -12.96
C GLU A 36 14.70 -7.33 -11.57
N ILE A 37 15.23 -6.33 -10.86
CA ILE A 37 14.72 -5.96 -9.54
C ILE A 37 13.26 -5.49 -9.63
N GLU A 38 12.91 -4.75 -10.67
CA GLU A 38 11.53 -4.31 -10.93
C GLU A 38 10.61 -5.48 -11.31
N THR A 39 11.06 -6.38 -12.18
CA THR A 39 10.20 -7.42 -12.77
C THR A 39 10.14 -8.71 -11.94
N VAL A 40 11.27 -9.14 -11.37
CA VAL A 40 11.40 -10.39 -10.61
C VAL A 40 11.07 -10.17 -9.13
N PHE A 41 11.50 -9.04 -8.55
CA PHE A 41 11.28 -8.73 -7.14
C PHE A 41 10.15 -7.73 -6.92
N HIS A 42 9.51 -7.23 -7.99
CA HIS A 42 8.36 -6.34 -7.92
C HIS A 42 8.63 -5.05 -7.14
N PHE A 43 9.84 -4.51 -7.26
CA PHE A 43 10.17 -3.20 -6.70
C PHE A 43 9.51 -2.12 -7.55
N ARG A 44 8.72 -1.26 -6.90
CA ARG A 44 8.16 -0.05 -7.53
C ARG A 44 9.24 1.01 -7.69
N LYS A 45 9.01 2.04 -8.52
CA LYS A 45 9.93 3.19 -8.64
C LYS A 45 10.23 3.84 -7.28
N ARG A 46 9.24 3.88 -6.39
CA ARG A 46 9.42 4.36 -5.02
C ARG A 46 10.33 3.46 -4.17
N ASP A 47 10.25 2.14 -4.34
CA ASP A 47 11.14 1.20 -3.64
C ASP A 47 12.57 1.32 -4.15
N ILE A 48 12.74 1.49 -5.47
CA ILE A 48 14.04 1.76 -6.08
C ILE A 48 14.66 3.02 -5.48
N ALA A 49 13.88 4.10 -5.34
CA ALA A 49 14.35 5.36 -4.80
C ALA A 49 14.74 5.30 -3.31
N TYR A 50 14.04 4.52 -2.47
CA TYR A 50 14.18 4.61 -1.01
C TYR A 50 14.66 3.33 -0.30
N ASN A 51 14.61 2.19 -0.98
CA ASN A 51 14.89 0.89 -0.37
C ASN A 51 15.95 0.07 -1.13
N LEU A 52 16.32 0.44 -2.36
CA LEU A 52 17.32 -0.31 -3.12
C LEU A 52 18.65 -0.45 -2.35
N ASP A 53 19.18 0.68 -1.87
CA ASP A 53 20.41 0.74 -1.08
C ASP A 53 20.31 0.03 0.26
N TYR A 54 19.11 -0.28 0.75
CA TYR A 54 18.96 -1.06 1.98
C TYR A 54 19.29 -2.55 1.75
N PHE A 55 19.00 -3.07 0.55
CA PHE A 55 19.16 -4.49 0.22
C PHE A 55 20.39 -4.77 -0.63
N PHE A 56 20.71 -3.86 -1.55
CA PHE A 56 21.71 -4.10 -2.58
C PHE A 56 22.87 -3.13 -2.47
N LYS A 57 24.04 -3.60 -2.89
CA LYS A 57 25.21 -2.78 -3.17
C LYS A 57 25.32 -2.64 -4.69
N GLN A 58 25.47 -1.42 -5.17
CA GLN A 58 25.72 -1.16 -6.59
C GLN A 58 27.18 -1.49 -6.94
N MET A 59 27.35 -2.20 -8.05
CA MET A 59 28.63 -2.50 -8.71
C MET A 59 28.44 -2.18 -10.20
N ASP A 60 28.95 -1.02 -10.62
CA ASP A 60 28.71 -0.44 -11.95
C ASP A 60 27.21 -0.31 -12.27
N GLU A 61 26.72 -0.99 -13.31
CA GLU A 61 25.30 -1.00 -13.73
C GLU A 61 24.48 -2.13 -13.09
N LYS A 62 25.07 -2.87 -12.14
CA LYS A 62 24.46 -4.04 -11.50
C LYS A 62 24.39 -3.92 -9.99
N PHE A 63 23.61 -4.79 -9.38
CA PHE A 63 23.28 -4.80 -7.98
C PHE A 63 23.49 -6.19 -7.39
N ILE A 64 24.22 -6.28 -6.29
CA ILE A 64 24.40 -7.53 -5.53
C ILE A 64 23.78 -7.38 -4.15
N LEU A 65 23.15 -8.44 -3.63
CA LEU A 65 22.64 -8.43 -2.26
C LEU A 65 23.78 -8.15 -1.28
N LYS A 66 23.53 -7.26 -0.34
CA LYS A 66 24.52 -6.91 0.68
C LYS A 66 24.81 -8.10 1.59
N THR A 67 26.06 -8.22 2.01
CA THR A 67 26.53 -9.35 2.83
C THR A 67 25.71 -9.50 4.11
N GLU A 68 25.35 -8.40 4.78
CA GLU A 68 24.52 -8.42 5.99
C GLU A 68 23.08 -8.94 5.77
N ARG A 69 22.64 -9.07 4.52
CA ARG A 69 21.33 -9.64 4.15
C ARG A 69 21.40 -11.07 3.67
N LEU A 70 22.58 -11.55 3.26
CA LEU A 70 22.74 -12.91 2.72
C LEU A 70 22.35 -13.96 3.77
N ASP A 71 22.83 -13.82 5.01
CA ASP A 71 22.53 -14.75 6.11
C ASP A 71 21.02 -14.80 6.39
N GLU A 72 20.35 -13.64 6.37
CA GLU A 72 18.91 -13.53 6.60
C GLU A 72 18.12 -14.21 5.48
N VAL A 73 18.49 -13.95 4.21
CA VAL A 73 17.87 -14.56 3.02
C VAL A 73 18.06 -16.08 3.02
N GLN A 74 19.29 -16.56 3.25
CA GLN A 74 19.60 -17.99 3.27
C GLN A 74 18.85 -18.71 4.39
N ARG A 75 18.77 -18.12 5.58
CA ARG A 75 18.00 -18.67 6.70
C ARG A 75 16.52 -18.82 6.35
N ILE A 76 15.92 -17.82 5.71
CA ILE A 76 14.49 -17.89 5.31
C ILE A 76 14.28 -18.93 4.21
N ILE A 77 15.18 -19.01 3.22
CA ILE A 77 15.14 -20.05 2.18
C ILE A 77 15.24 -21.45 2.80
N GLN A 78 16.11 -21.65 3.79
CA GLN A 78 16.23 -22.91 4.51
C GLN A 78 14.92 -23.26 5.24
N ASN A 79 14.33 -22.31 5.98
CA ASN A 79 13.05 -22.50 6.66
C ASN A 79 11.94 -22.83 5.66
N HIS A 80 11.91 -22.17 4.51
CA HIS A 80 10.98 -22.45 3.43
C HIS A 80 11.08 -23.89 2.96
N HIS A 81 12.29 -24.35 2.60
CA HIS A 81 12.52 -25.73 2.16
C HIS A 81 12.10 -26.76 3.21
N GLN A 82 12.35 -26.50 4.50
CA GLN A 82 11.92 -27.38 5.59
C GLN A 82 10.39 -27.45 5.73
N ALA A 83 9.69 -26.34 5.48
CA ALA A 83 8.24 -26.27 5.59
C ALA A 83 7.50 -26.89 4.40
N LEU A 84 8.10 -26.91 3.20
CA LEU A 84 7.45 -27.37 1.96
C LEU A 84 6.84 -28.77 2.07
N GLY A 85 7.54 -29.71 2.72
CA GLY A 85 7.08 -31.10 2.84
C GLY A 85 5.79 -31.27 3.63
N GLN A 86 5.40 -30.28 4.45
CA GLN A 86 4.20 -30.32 5.29
C GLN A 86 3.17 -29.26 4.92
N LEU A 87 3.48 -28.41 3.93
CA LEU A 87 2.70 -27.21 3.62
C LEU A 87 1.24 -27.52 3.26
N GLU A 88 1.00 -28.48 2.38
CA GLU A 88 -0.38 -28.80 1.96
C GLU A 88 -1.21 -29.40 3.10
N THR A 89 -0.61 -30.24 3.94
CA THR A 89 -1.26 -30.75 5.16
C THR A 89 -1.58 -29.60 6.13
N ALA A 90 -0.64 -28.68 6.34
CA ALA A 90 -0.82 -27.49 7.15
C ALA A 90 -1.98 -26.61 6.65
N LYS A 91 -2.06 -26.35 5.34
CA LYS A 91 -3.18 -25.60 4.71
C LYS A 91 -4.53 -26.26 5.00
N VAL A 92 -4.63 -27.58 4.79
CA VAL A 92 -5.88 -28.33 5.03
C VAL A 92 -6.31 -28.25 6.49
N LEU A 93 -5.37 -28.43 7.44
CA LEU A 93 -5.67 -28.32 8.87
C LEU A 93 -6.14 -26.91 9.25
N PHE A 94 -5.46 -25.89 8.72
CA PHE A 94 -5.81 -24.49 8.97
C PHE A 94 -7.20 -24.12 8.45
N ILE A 95 -7.54 -24.54 7.22
CA ILE A 95 -8.87 -24.33 6.65
C ILE A 95 -9.94 -25.06 7.48
N LYS A 96 -9.70 -26.32 7.86
CA LYS A 96 -10.67 -27.11 8.65
C LYS A 96 -10.91 -26.53 10.04
N SER A 97 -9.94 -25.85 10.62
CA SER A 97 -10.05 -25.21 11.94
C SER A 97 -10.45 -23.74 11.81
N PHE A 98 -9.49 -22.85 11.56
CA PHE A 98 -9.74 -21.41 11.50
C PHE A 98 -10.60 -21.01 10.30
N GLY A 99 -10.42 -21.64 9.13
CA GLY A 99 -11.24 -21.35 7.96
C GLY A 99 -12.74 -21.56 8.21
N ARG A 100 -13.13 -22.66 8.84
CA ARG A 100 -14.52 -22.90 9.25
C ARG A 100 -15.02 -21.86 10.26
N PHE A 101 -14.21 -21.54 11.28
CA PHE A 101 -14.56 -20.48 12.24
C PHE A 101 -14.75 -19.12 11.58
N TYR A 102 -13.91 -18.79 10.59
CA TYR A 102 -14.02 -17.57 9.80
C TYR A 102 -15.33 -17.57 9.00
N ASP A 103 -15.63 -18.65 8.28
CA ASP A 103 -16.83 -18.75 7.45
C ASP A 103 -18.13 -18.74 8.30
N ASP A 104 -18.12 -19.41 9.47
CA ASP A 104 -19.22 -19.35 10.44
C ASP A 104 -19.48 -17.89 10.88
N ARG A 105 -18.42 -17.11 11.10
CA ARG A 105 -18.51 -15.72 11.54
C ARG A 105 -19.04 -14.81 10.43
N GLU A 106 -18.54 -14.93 9.21
CA GLU A 106 -18.96 -14.09 8.09
C GLU A 106 -20.43 -14.30 7.73
N ASN A 107 -20.96 -15.51 7.95
CA ASN A 107 -22.36 -15.85 7.70
C ASN A 107 -23.28 -15.61 8.92
N SER A 108 -22.73 -15.23 10.07
CA SER A 108 -23.50 -15.02 11.30
C SER A 108 -24.12 -13.61 11.33
N THR A 109 -25.38 -13.52 11.71
CA THR A 109 -26.05 -12.25 12.04
C THR A 109 -25.77 -11.78 13.46
N SER A 110 -25.09 -12.59 14.27
CA SER A 110 -24.74 -12.25 15.66
C SER A 110 -23.49 -11.38 15.73
N PHE A 111 -23.56 -10.32 16.53
CA PHE A 111 -22.43 -9.45 16.87
C PHE A 111 -21.49 -10.06 17.93
N SER A 112 -21.83 -11.22 18.51
CA SER A 112 -21.00 -11.84 19.55
C SER A 112 -19.75 -12.50 18.98
N PHE A 113 -18.58 -12.21 19.58
CA PHE A 113 -17.31 -12.82 19.20
C PHE A 113 -16.89 -13.89 20.22
N ASP A 114 -16.74 -15.13 19.75
CA ASP A 114 -16.34 -16.27 20.59
C ASP A 114 -14.81 -16.32 20.74
N TYR A 115 -14.31 -15.53 21.69
CA TYR A 115 -12.88 -15.44 22.02
C TYR A 115 -12.30 -16.77 22.53
N GLU A 116 -13.09 -17.57 23.23
CA GLU A 116 -12.62 -18.85 23.79
C GLU A 116 -12.43 -19.89 22.68
N ARG A 117 -13.38 -19.98 21.75
CA ARG A 117 -13.22 -20.83 20.56
C ARG A 117 -12.02 -20.38 19.72
N LEU A 118 -11.82 -19.08 19.51
CA LEU A 118 -10.65 -18.58 18.79
C LEU A 118 -9.34 -18.97 19.51
N ARG A 119 -9.25 -18.76 20.83
CA ARG A 119 -8.05 -19.07 21.61
C ARG A 119 -7.68 -20.55 21.51
N LYS A 120 -8.69 -21.42 21.59
CA LYS A 120 -8.50 -22.87 21.42
C LYS A 120 -8.00 -23.20 20.01
N ILE A 121 -8.65 -22.65 18.98
CA ILE A 121 -8.23 -22.83 17.57
C ILE A 121 -6.78 -22.38 17.37
N PHE A 122 -6.40 -21.24 17.93
CA PHE A 122 -5.04 -20.72 17.81
C PHE A 122 -4.02 -21.65 18.48
N SER A 123 -4.29 -22.12 19.70
CA SER A 123 -3.43 -23.08 20.40
C SER A 123 -3.26 -24.37 19.61
N ASP A 124 -4.34 -24.91 19.04
CA ASP A 124 -4.30 -26.13 18.23
C ASP A 124 -3.53 -25.93 16.91
N LEU A 125 -3.49 -24.71 16.39
CA LEU A 125 -2.80 -24.34 15.15
C LEU A 125 -1.35 -23.89 15.35
N HIS A 126 -0.83 -23.80 16.58
CA HIS A 126 0.58 -23.41 16.82
C HIS A 126 1.59 -24.15 15.92
N PRO A 127 1.56 -25.49 15.79
CA PRO A 127 2.51 -26.21 14.94
C PRO A 127 2.35 -25.89 13.44
N VAL A 128 1.13 -25.55 13.03
CA VAL A 128 0.74 -25.32 11.64
C VAL A 128 1.12 -23.90 11.18
N ILE A 129 1.02 -22.91 12.07
CA ILE A 129 1.27 -21.50 11.75
C ILE A 129 2.69 -21.27 11.23
N GLN A 130 3.70 -21.90 11.85
CA GLN A 130 5.09 -21.76 11.39
C GLN A 130 5.28 -22.37 10.00
N ILE A 131 4.70 -23.54 9.74
CA ILE A 131 4.77 -24.22 8.44
C ILE A 131 4.13 -23.34 7.37
N LEU A 132 2.96 -22.75 7.66
CA LEU A 132 2.29 -21.85 6.73
C LEU A 132 3.10 -20.60 6.44
N HIS A 133 3.63 -19.94 7.47
CA HIS A 133 4.42 -18.72 7.31
C HIS A 133 5.67 -18.97 6.45
N TRP A 134 6.48 -19.97 6.79
CA TRP A 134 7.70 -20.27 6.04
C TRP A 134 7.44 -20.92 4.69
N GLY A 135 6.40 -21.75 4.58
CA GLY A 135 6.06 -22.45 3.35
C GLY A 135 5.41 -21.56 2.29
N MET A 136 4.63 -20.55 2.69
CA MET A 136 3.97 -19.64 1.73
C MET A 136 4.76 -18.34 1.51
N LEU A 137 5.59 -17.93 2.48
CA LEU A 137 6.29 -16.64 2.45
C LEU A 137 5.31 -15.47 2.19
N PRO A 138 4.31 -15.26 3.07
CA PRO A 138 3.22 -14.34 2.81
C PRO A 138 3.72 -12.90 2.77
N ILE A 139 3.25 -12.14 1.78
CA ILE A 139 3.26 -10.68 1.83
C ILE A 139 2.11 -10.27 2.75
N LEU A 140 2.34 -9.31 3.63
CA LEU A 140 1.37 -8.92 4.66
C LEU A 140 1.04 -7.44 4.55
N SER A 141 -0.19 -7.06 4.89
CA SER A 141 -0.58 -5.66 4.93
C SER A 141 0.35 -4.89 5.87
N LYS A 142 0.86 -3.73 5.42
CA LYS A 142 1.73 -2.87 6.24
C LYS A 142 1.08 -2.52 7.57
N TRP A 143 -0.25 -2.33 7.58
CA TRP A 143 -1.01 -1.98 8.77
C TRP A 143 -1.06 -3.11 9.80
N LEU A 144 -1.09 -4.37 9.37
CA LEU A 144 -1.01 -5.49 10.30
C LEU A 144 0.33 -5.49 11.03
N ILE A 145 1.44 -5.30 10.30
CA ILE A 145 2.79 -5.26 10.88
C ILE A 145 2.98 -4.03 11.80
N ILE A 146 2.51 -2.87 11.37
CA ILE A 146 2.62 -1.61 12.15
C ILE A 146 1.81 -1.74 13.46
N ASN A 147 0.55 -2.17 13.36
CA ASN A 147 -0.36 -2.23 14.50
C ASN A 147 0.00 -3.34 15.49
N SER A 148 0.63 -4.43 15.04
CA SER A 148 1.15 -5.45 15.96
C SER A 148 2.40 -4.97 16.71
N GLY A 149 3.11 -3.98 16.17
CA GLY A 149 4.41 -3.54 16.67
C GLY A 149 5.50 -4.61 16.56
N LYS A 150 5.31 -5.64 15.71
CA LYS A 150 6.18 -6.82 15.61
C LYS A 150 6.39 -7.23 14.16
N LEU A 151 7.61 -7.64 13.83
CA LEU A 151 7.88 -8.36 12.59
C LEU A 151 7.52 -9.85 12.78
N PRO A 152 6.83 -10.48 11.83
CA PRO A 152 6.47 -11.90 11.92
C PRO A 152 7.68 -12.80 12.20
N GLU A 153 8.81 -12.52 11.57
CA GLU A 153 10.00 -13.36 11.60
C GLU A 153 10.75 -13.30 12.95
N ASN A 154 10.39 -12.37 13.85
CA ASN A 154 10.96 -12.29 15.20
C ASN A 154 10.29 -13.27 16.17
N ASP A 155 8.97 -13.45 16.05
CA ASP A 155 8.19 -14.45 16.75
C ASP A 155 6.92 -14.75 15.94
N VAL A 156 7.01 -15.80 15.13
CA VAL A 156 5.95 -16.16 14.17
C VAL A 156 4.65 -16.51 14.91
N ILE A 157 4.73 -17.23 16.03
CA ILE A 157 3.54 -17.66 16.75
C ILE A 157 2.84 -16.44 17.34
N ASP A 158 3.56 -15.64 18.10
CA ASP A 158 2.99 -14.46 18.76
C ASP A 158 2.46 -13.41 17.76
N PHE A 159 3.13 -13.22 16.61
CA PHE A 159 2.60 -12.35 15.55
C PHE A 159 1.21 -12.78 15.07
N TYR A 160 0.99 -14.09 14.91
CA TYR A 160 -0.30 -14.62 14.43
C TYR A 160 -1.33 -14.82 15.55
N HIS A 161 -1.05 -14.42 16.79
CA HIS A 161 -1.97 -14.52 17.93
C HIS A 161 -3.09 -13.46 17.91
N HIS A 162 -3.70 -13.24 16.75
CA HIS A 162 -4.82 -12.33 16.58
C HIS A 162 -5.69 -12.73 15.38
N TYR A 163 -7.01 -12.52 15.48
CA TYR A 163 -7.98 -12.87 14.44
C TYR A 163 -7.57 -12.37 13.05
N HIS A 164 -7.27 -11.06 12.92
CA HIS A 164 -6.90 -10.46 11.63
C HIS A 164 -5.61 -11.05 11.02
N MET A 165 -4.69 -11.54 11.85
CA MET A 165 -3.43 -12.12 11.38
C MET A 165 -3.66 -13.53 10.83
N LEU A 166 -4.50 -14.31 11.51
CA LEU A 166 -4.97 -15.59 11.00
C LEU A 166 -5.82 -15.43 9.73
N THR A 167 -6.63 -14.36 9.65
CA THR A 167 -7.34 -13.99 8.42
C THR A 167 -6.38 -13.71 7.28
N ALA A 168 -5.24 -13.05 7.52
CA ALA A 168 -4.23 -12.83 6.48
C ALA A 168 -3.65 -14.15 5.95
N LEU A 169 -3.35 -15.11 6.84
CA LEU A 169 -2.94 -16.47 6.40
C LEU A 169 -4.05 -17.18 5.63
N LEU A 170 -5.30 -17.10 6.09
CA LEU A 170 -6.42 -17.72 5.38
C LEU A 170 -6.59 -17.16 3.97
N LYS A 171 -6.48 -15.83 3.83
CA LYS A 171 -6.52 -15.14 2.54
C LYS A 171 -5.38 -15.60 1.63
N GLU A 172 -4.16 -15.69 2.15
CA GLU A 172 -3.01 -16.24 1.41
C GLU A 172 -3.30 -17.66 0.90
N ILE A 173 -3.80 -18.54 1.78
CA ILE A 173 -4.16 -19.93 1.43
C ILE A 173 -5.23 -19.97 0.33
N ARG A 174 -6.18 -19.04 0.34
CA ARG A 174 -7.25 -18.90 -0.65
C ARG A 174 -6.82 -18.18 -1.94
N GLY A 175 -5.56 -17.78 -2.08
CA GLY A 175 -5.07 -17.02 -3.23
C GLY A 175 -5.56 -15.58 -3.29
N GLN A 176 -5.97 -15.03 -2.15
CA GLN A 176 -6.49 -13.67 -1.96
C GLN A 176 -5.60 -12.86 -1.00
N GLY A 177 -4.35 -13.31 -0.82
CA GLY A 177 -3.36 -12.62 0.00
C GLY A 177 -2.90 -11.32 -0.63
N GLU A 178 -2.13 -10.55 0.14
CA GLU A 178 -1.50 -9.34 -0.36
C GLU A 178 -0.43 -9.71 -1.40
N THR A 179 -0.23 -8.85 -2.39
CA THR A 179 0.76 -9.05 -3.45
C THR A 179 1.72 -7.88 -3.53
N MET A 180 2.93 -8.15 -3.98
CA MET A 180 3.85 -7.11 -4.43
C MET A 180 3.61 -6.93 -5.92
N GLU A 181 3.05 -5.78 -6.30
CA GLU A 181 2.74 -5.45 -7.70
C GLU A 181 3.30 -4.08 -8.06
N THR A 182 3.70 -3.91 -9.32
CA THR A 182 4.21 -2.64 -9.85
C THR A 182 3.14 -1.80 -10.55
N LYS A 183 1.87 -2.26 -10.61
CA LYS A 183 0.77 -1.54 -11.28
C LYS A 183 0.57 -0.10 -10.80
N GLY A 184 0.89 0.19 -9.53
CA GLY A 184 0.82 1.57 -9.02
C GLY A 184 1.69 2.55 -9.81
N ASP A 185 2.81 2.06 -10.37
CA ASP A 185 3.71 2.87 -11.20
C ASP A 185 3.06 3.28 -12.53
N ASP A 186 2.01 2.59 -13.00
CA ASP A 186 1.30 2.94 -14.24
C ASP A 186 0.66 4.33 -14.16
N THR A 187 0.38 4.80 -12.95
CA THR A 187 -0.20 6.13 -12.69
C THR A 187 0.84 7.23 -12.49
N LEU A 188 2.13 6.88 -12.34
CA LEU A 188 3.19 7.87 -12.09
C LEU A 188 3.47 8.74 -13.32
N ASN A 189 3.66 10.03 -13.07
CA ASN A 189 4.03 11.07 -14.04
C ASN A 189 3.07 11.15 -15.24
N LYS A 190 1.84 10.65 -15.09
CA LYS A 190 0.78 10.80 -16.09
C LYS A 190 0.18 12.19 -15.96
N LYS A 191 0.16 12.91 -17.08
CA LYS A 191 -0.46 14.24 -17.18
C LYS A 191 -1.97 14.10 -17.08
N MET A 192 -2.52 14.70 -16.03
CA MET A 192 -3.94 14.75 -15.75
C MET A 192 -4.41 16.20 -15.64
N THR A 193 -5.71 16.40 -15.73
CA THR A 193 -6.35 17.70 -15.56
C THR A 193 -7.19 17.72 -14.29
N PHE A 194 -7.27 18.88 -13.66
CA PHE A 194 -8.12 19.12 -12.50
C PHE A 194 -8.81 20.45 -12.75
N SER A 195 -10.08 20.39 -13.12
CA SER A 195 -10.84 21.57 -13.55
C SER A 195 -11.76 22.05 -12.44
N VAL A 196 -11.51 23.25 -11.91
CA VAL A 196 -12.27 23.84 -10.80
C VAL A 196 -12.96 25.11 -11.26
N TYR A 197 -14.24 25.27 -10.94
CA TYR A 197 -14.96 26.52 -11.15
C TYR A 197 -14.45 27.62 -10.21
N THR A 198 -14.15 28.80 -10.77
CA THR A 198 -13.72 29.97 -10.01
C THR A 198 -14.73 31.10 -10.18
N ARG A 199 -15.36 31.57 -9.10
CA ARG A 199 -16.33 32.68 -9.19
C ARG A 199 -15.70 33.96 -9.73
N ARG A 200 -14.45 34.25 -9.34
CA ARG A 200 -13.68 35.42 -9.78
C ARG A 200 -13.67 35.59 -11.31
N TRP A 201 -13.57 34.50 -12.05
CA TRP A 201 -13.50 34.50 -13.52
C TRP A 201 -14.82 34.10 -14.18
N GLY A 202 -15.74 33.48 -13.43
CA GLY A 202 -17.02 33.01 -13.94
C GLY A 202 -16.92 31.77 -14.84
N HIS A 203 -15.76 31.13 -14.91
CA HIS A 203 -15.53 29.90 -15.67
C HIS A 203 -14.58 28.96 -14.92
N PRO A 204 -14.46 27.68 -15.34
CA PRO A 204 -13.48 26.78 -14.79
C PRO A 204 -12.04 27.17 -15.14
N ASP A 205 -11.15 27.06 -14.17
CA ASP A 205 -9.70 27.04 -14.35
C ASP A 205 -9.20 25.60 -14.37
N VAL A 206 -8.24 25.33 -15.25
CA VAL A 206 -7.71 23.98 -15.47
C VAL A 206 -6.28 23.89 -14.97
N TYR A 207 -6.09 23.12 -13.91
CA TYR A 207 -4.80 22.76 -13.37
C TYR A 207 -4.28 21.49 -14.05
N ARG A 208 -2.99 21.45 -14.38
CA ARG A 208 -2.33 20.21 -14.81
C ARG A 208 -1.72 19.54 -13.59
N ILE A 209 -2.04 18.27 -13.38
CA ILE A 209 -1.61 17.52 -12.22
C ILE A 209 -0.91 16.23 -12.66
N GLU A 210 0.20 15.92 -12.00
CA GLU A 210 0.93 14.66 -12.17
C GLU A 210 1.15 14.02 -10.79
N ARG A 211 0.92 12.72 -10.68
CA ARG A 211 1.29 11.95 -9.49
C ARG A 211 2.79 11.63 -9.55
N THR A 212 3.52 11.86 -8.47
CA THR A 212 4.94 11.52 -8.34
C THR A 212 5.15 10.49 -7.23
N ILE A 213 6.39 10.00 -7.05
CA ILE A 213 6.74 9.08 -5.95
C ILE A 213 6.68 9.72 -4.56
N GLU A 214 6.65 11.05 -4.48
CA GLU A 214 6.68 11.82 -3.21
C GLU A 214 5.31 12.40 -2.84
N GLY A 215 4.42 12.52 -3.82
CA GLY A 215 3.17 13.27 -3.69
C GLY A 215 2.67 13.61 -5.08
N TRP A 216 2.39 14.88 -5.31
CA TRP A 216 1.87 15.35 -6.59
C TRP A 216 2.66 16.55 -7.09
N GLU A 217 2.53 16.85 -8.37
CA GLU A 217 3.06 18.05 -9.02
C GLU A 217 1.93 18.78 -9.75
N VAL A 218 1.71 20.06 -9.44
CA VAL A 218 0.77 20.93 -10.15
C VAL A 218 1.52 21.90 -11.03
N ARG A 219 0.99 22.06 -12.24
CA ARG A 219 1.38 23.14 -13.16
C ARG A 219 0.17 24.01 -13.50
N HIS A 220 0.30 25.29 -13.21
CA HIS A 220 -0.67 26.33 -13.49
C HIS A 220 0.02 27.65 -13.84
N ASN A 221 -0.73 28.64 -14.33
CA ASN A 221 -0.17 29.92 -14.77
C ASN A 221 0.46 30.70 -13.61
N SER A 222 -0.11 30.59 -12.39
CA SER A 222 0.29 31.40 -11.24
C SER A 222 1.31 30.69 -10.35
N ILE A 223 0.94 29.52 -9.81
CA ILE A 223 1.78 28.78 -8.86
C ILE A 223 2.01 27.37 -9.40
N ASN A 224 3.28 26.99 -9.47
CA ASN A 224 3.74 25.68 -9.93
C ASN A 224 4.56 25.03 -8.81
N GLY A 225 4.49 23.72 -8.66
CA GLY A 225 5.36 23.03 -7.73
C GLY A 225 4.87 21.66 -7.28
N LYS A 226 5.73 21.03 -6.48
CA LYS A 226 5.39 19.81 -5.75
C LYS A 226 4.47 20.12 -4.59
N TYR A 227 3.65 19.14 -4.22
CA TYR A 227 2.83 19.22 -3.03
C TYR A 227 2.68 17.82 -2.41
N ALA A 228 2.36 17.81 -1.11
CA ALA A 228 2.22 16.59 -0.35
C ALA A 228 1.06 15.73 -0.87
N LYS A 229 1.02 14.45 -0.47
CA LYS A 229 0.00 13.50 -0.94
C LYS A 229 -1.44 13.99 -0.73
N ASP A 230 -1.65 14.80 0.29
CA ASP A 230 -2.94 15.38 0.67
C ASP A 230 -3.29 16.67 -0.09
N GLY A 231 -2.48 17.17 -1.02
CA GLY A 231 -2.77 18.45 -1.66
C GLY A 231 -2.00 19.64 -1.11
N GLU A 232 -1.41 19.53 0.09
CA GLU A 232 -0.77 20.67 0.75
C GLU A 232 0.46 21.19 -0.01
N GLY A 233 0.43 22.47 -0.35
CA GLY A 233 1.40 23.15 -1.20
C GLY A 233 0.72 23.78 -2.42
N ALA A 234 1.35 23.65 -3.59
CA ALA A 234 0.98 24.40 -4.80
C ALA A 234 -0.50 24.33 -5.20
N LEU A 235 -1.21 23.21 -4.97
CA LEU A 235 -2.64 23.13 -5.29
C LEU A 235 -3.47 24.04 -4.37
N MET A 236 -3.32 23.88 -3.05
CA MET A 236 -4.06 24.68 -2.07
C MET A 236 -3.70 26.16 -2.21
N ASP A 237 -2.42 26.47 -2.44
CA ASP A 237 -1.95 27.84 -2.64
C ASP A 237 -2.62 28.50 -3.86
N ASN A 238 -2.79 27.77 -4.98
CA ASN A 238 -3.54 28.30 -6.13
C ASN A 238 -5.01 28.54 -5.78
N LEU A 239 -5.67 27.56 -5.14
CA LEU A 239 -7.09 27.68 -4.79
C LEU A 239 -7.35 28.86 -3.83
N HIS A 240 -6.49 29.04 -2.83
CA HIS A 240 -6.56 30.17 -1.90
C HIS A 240 -6.21 31.50 -2.58
N HIS A 241 -5.21 31.53 -3.45
CA HIS A 241 -4.86 32.72 -4.24
C HIS A 241 -6.04 33.19 -5.11
N ASP A 242 -6.81 32.25 -5.66
CA ASP A 242 -7.99 32.55 -6.49
C ASP A 242 -9.27 32.77 -5.67
N GLY A 243 -9.17 32.73 -4.34
CA GLY A 243 -10.28 33.00 -3.43
C GLY A 243 -11.37 31.93 -3.44
N ILE A 244 -11.03 30.70 -3.82
CA ILE A 244 -11.98 29.58 -3.96
C ILE A 244 -12.32 29.01 -2.58
N PHE A 245 -13.61 28.82 -2.32
CA PHE A 245 -14.12 28.25 -1.08
C PHE A 245 -14.39 26.76 -1.24
N PHE A 246 -13.83 25.96 -0.33
CA PHE A 246 -13.96 24.51 -0.32
C PHE A 246 -13.69 23.92 1.08
N PRO A 247 -14.18 22.70 1.36
CA PRO A 247 -13.92 22.02 2.63
C PRO A 247 -12.49 21.46 2.62
N GLU A 248 -11.52 22.29 2.99
CA GLU A 248 -10.09 22.01 2.87
C GLU A 248 -9.67 20.67 3.49
N ASP A 249 -10.01 20.40 4.75
CA ASP A 249 -9.65 19.14 5.42
C ASP A 249 -10.22 17.91 4.70
N GLY A 250 -11.44 18.02 4.19
CA GLY A 250 -12.11 16.95 3.45
C GLY A 250 -11.46 16.69 2.10
N VAL A 251 -11.07 17.75 1.39
CA VAL A 251 -10.32 17.67 0.13
C VAL A 251 -8.94 17.07 0.38
N LYS A 252 -8.27 17.49 1.46
CA LYS A 252 -6.95 16.95 1.82
C LYS A 252 -6.99 15.46 2.07
N TYR A 253 -7.96 15.02 2.86
CA TYR A 253 -8.20 13.60 3.11
C TYR A 253 -8.49 12.82 1.82
N ALA A 254 -9.33 13.36 0.94
CA ALA A 254 -9.66 12.72 -0.34
C ALA A 254 -8.44 12.55 -1.25
N LEU A 255 -7.60 13.59 -1.36
CA LEU A 255 -6.36 13.55 -2.16
C LEU A 255 -5.35 12.54 -1.59
N SER A 256 -5.19 12.49 -0.27
CA SER A 256 -4.29 11.53 0.37
C SER A 256 -4.71 10.09 0.11
N ASN A 257 -6.00 9.79 0.27
CA ASN A 257 -6.53 8.45 -0.01
C ASN A 257 -6.39 8.08 -1.48
N LEU A 258 -6.66 9.03 -2.39
CA LEU A 258 -6.52 8.82 -3.82
C LEU A 258 -5.06 8.53 -4.20
N TRP A 259 -4.11 9.21 -3.56
CA TRP A 259 -2.69 8.95 -3.75
C TRP A 259 -2.32 7.55 -3.23
N ASP A 260 -2.79 7.14 -2.05
CA ASP A 260 -2.47 5.81 -1.52
C ASP A 260 -3.14 4.69 -2.34
N ASP A 261 -4.37 4.85 -2.81
CA ASP A 261 -5.06 3.88 -3.68
C ASP A 261 -4.31 3.65 -5.00
N ALA A 262 -3.86 4.74 -5.64
CA ALA A 262 -3.06 4.62 -6.86
C ALA A 262 -1.63 4.13 -6.58
N GLU A 263 -1.08 4.33 -5.36
CA GLU A 263 0.21 3.71 -4.98
C GLU A 263 0.06 2.20 -4.94
N ASP A 264 -1.01 1.74 -4.31
CA ASP A 264 -1.26 0.33 -4.07
C ASP A 264 -1.67 -0.43 -5.35
N GLY A 265 -1.87 0.29 -6.47
CA GLY A 265 -2.20 -0.29 -7.78
C GLY A 265 -3.69 -0.59 -7.94
N ASN A 266 -4.53 0.04 -7.11
CA ASN A 266 -5.99 -0.16 -7.13
C ASN A 266 -6.69 0.66 -8.21
N LEU A 267 -5.96 1.51 -8.94
CA LEU A 267 -6.52 2.45 -9.93
C LEU A 267 -5.75 2.41 -11.23
N THR A 268 -6.48 2.42 -12.35
CA THR A 268 -5.89 2.74 -13.65
C THR A 268 -5.67 4.26 -13.79
N PRO A 269 -4.85 4.72 -14.75
CA PRO A 269 -4.70 6.15 -15.03
C PRO A 269 -6.03 6.86 -15.33
N GLU A 270 -6.96 6.20 -16.02
CA GLU A 270 -8.28 6.74 -16.35
C GLU A 270 -9.16 6.88 -15.10
N GLU A 271 -9.13 5.89 -14.22
CA GLU A 271 -9.86 5.94 -12.94
C GLU A 271 -9.29 7.01 -12.01
N LEU A 272 -7.96 7.17 -11.99
CA LEU A 272 -7.29 8.22 -11.24
C LEU A 272 -7.71 9.61 -11.74
N GLN A 273 -7.69 9.84 -13.05
CA GLN A 273 -8.17 11.08 -13.67
C GLN A 273 -9.64 11.36 -13.32
N LYS A 274 -10.51 10.33 -13.37
CA LYS A 274 -11.92 10.47 -13.03
C LYS A 274 -12.11 10.86 -11.56
N LYS A 275 -11.42 10.19 -10.64
CA LYS A 275 -11.50 10.48 -9.20
C LYS A 275 -10.91 11.85 -8.84
N LEU A 276 -9.82 12.26 -9.50
CA LEU A 276 -9.29 13.63 -9.38
C LEU A 276 -10.35 14.66 -9.78
N GLN A 277 -11.02 14.46 -10.91
CA GLN A 277 -12.06 15.38 -11.35
C GLN A 277 -13.27 15.39 -10.40
N GLN A 278 -13.63 14.26 -9.78
CA GLN A 278 -14.68 14.24 -8.75
C GLN A 278 -14.36 15.13 -7.54
N ILE A 279 -13.09 15.20 -7.13
CA ILE A 279 -12.64 16.12 -6.08
C ILE A 279 -12.76 17.57 -6.57
N ALA A 280 -12.36 17.86 -7.81
CA ALA A 280 -12.49 19.18 -8.41
C ALA A 280 -13.95 19.64 -8.57
N ASP A 281 -14.85 18.72 -8.92
CA ASP A 281 -16.29 18.96 -9.05
C ASP A 281 -16.91 19.25 -7.67
N TRP A 282 -16.43 18.57 -6.63
CA TRP A 282 -16.85 18.85 -5.25
C TRP A 282 -16.45 20.26 -4.81
N ILE A 283 -15.19 20.65 -5.03
CA ILE A 283 -14.70 22.02 -4.79
C ILE A 283 -15.57 23.03 -5.55
N SER A 284 -15.78 22.80 -6.84
CA SER A 284 -16.59 23.66 -7.71
C SER A 284 -18.03 23.84 -7.22
N SER A 285 -18.62 22.76 -6.69
CA SER A 285 -20.00 22.79 -6.18
C SER A 285 -20.11 23.64 -4.92
N VAL A 286 -19.13 23.55 -4.01
CA VAL A 286 -19.08 24.37 -2.80
C VAL A 286 -18.85 25.83 -3.16
N GLU A 287 -17.89 26.11 -4.03
CA GLU A 287 -17.58 27.48 -4.48
C GLU A 287 -18.79 28.17 -5.13
N LYS A 288 -19.53 27.46 -6.00
CA LYS A 288 -20.79 27.99 -6.57
C LYS A 288 -21.83 28.28 -5.51
N ALA A 289 -22.06 27.35 -4.59
CA ALA A 289 -23.05 27.50 -3.53
C ALA A 289 -22.76 28.72 -2.63
N VAL A 290 -21.49 29.05 -2.38
CA VAL A 290 -21.12 30.25 -1.61
C VAL A 290 -21.56 31.53 -2.33
N GLY A 291 -21.41 31.60 -3.65
CA GLY A 291 -21.89 32.74 -4.44
C GLY A 291 -23.41 32.80 -4.55
N GLU A 292 -24.05 31.68 -4.88
CA GLU A 292 -25.49 31.59 -5.11
C GLU A 292 -26.34 31.86 -3.86
N ASN A 293 -25.80 31.55 -2.67
CA ASN A 293 -26.52 31.70 -1.40
C ASN A 293 -26.08 32.91 -0.58
N GLN A 294 -25.17 33.74 -1.11
CA GLN A 294 -24.81 34.99 -0.46
C GLN A 294 -26.00 35.96 -0.51
N PRO A 295 -26.42 36.57 0.61
CA PRO A 295 -27.43 37.62 0.57
C PRO A 295 -26.92 38.82 -0.25
N ASP A 296 -27.74 39.33 -1.15
CA ASP A 296 -27.37 40.40 -2.10
C ASP A 296 -26.76 41.65 -1.43
N TRP A 297 -27.18 41.96 -0.19
CA TRP A 297 -26.68 43.13 0.55
C TRP A 297 -25.27 42.94 1.13
N VAL A 298 -24.77 41.70 1.21
CA VAL A 298 -23.45 41.40 1.78
C VAL A 298 -22.35 41.78 0.79
N ASN A 299 -22.53 41.48 -0.50
CA ASN A 299 -21.60 41.79 -1.61
C ASN A 299 -20.12 41.67 -1.21
N TYR A 300 -19.77 40.58 -0.51
CA TYR A 300 -18.44 40.39 0.07
C TYR A 300 -17.46 39.76 -0.92
N TYR A 301 -17.98 39.06 -1.93
CA TYR A 301 -17.19 38.38 -2.98
C TYR A 301 -17.29 39.10 -4.31
#